data_AF-K7KG76-F1
#
_entry.id   AF-K7KG76-F1
#
_cell.length_a   1.000
_cell.length_b   1.000
_cell.length_c   1.000
_cell.angle_alpha   90.00
_cell.angle_beta   90.00
_cell.angle_gamma   90.00
#
_symmetry.space_group_name_H-M   'P 1'
#
loop_
_entity.id
_entity.type
_entity.pdbx_description
1 polymer ?
#
loop_
_entity_poly.entity_id
_entity_poly.type
_entity_poly.pdbx_seq_one_letter_code
_entity_poly.pdbx_strand_id
1 'polypeptide(L)'
;MRTPYTLSHFLLLLIFSAGLASDFVVQGRAHGVKIPEHWCHKMIHLSNCELQKCFQECSKQPYGIGDCKDSTCFCTYYCKEPPL
;
A
#
# COMPACT_ATOMS: atom_id res chain seq x y z
N MET A 1 18.53 36.96 -22.32
CA MET A 1 18.40 35.53 -21.98
C MET A 1 18.36 35.41 -20.46
N ARG A 2 17.18 35.21 -19.86
CA ARG A 2 17.01 35.24 -18.39
C ARG A 2 15.84 34.33 -17.99
N THR A 3 15.96 33.04 -18.30
CA THR A 3 15.00 31.98 -17.93
C THR A 3 15.62 30.72 -17.26
N PRO A 4 16.79 30.76 -16.56
CA PRO A 4 17.33 29.54 -15.96
C PRO A 4 16.57 29.08 -14.69
N TYR A 5 16.01 30.01 -13.91
CA TYR A 5 15.44 29.68 -12.59
C TYR A 5 14.10 28.94 -12.69
N THR A 6 13.22 29.31 -13.62
CA THR A 6 11.90 28.67 -13.77
C THR A 6 12.05 27.19 -14.16
N LEU A 7 12.99 26.89 -15.06
CA LEU A 7 13.24 25.52 -15.53
C LEU A 7 13.79 24.63 -14.41
N SER A 8 14.64 25.18 -13.53
CA SER A 8 15.14 24.47 -12.34
C SER A 8 14.03 24.11 -11.35
N HIS A 9 13.10 25.02 -11.07
CA HIS A 9 11.97 24.73 -10.18
C HIS A 9 11.02 23.66 -10.75
N PHE A 10 10.74 23.69 -12.06
CA PHE A 10 9.95 22.63 -12.71
C PHE A 10 10.63 21.26 -12.63
N LEU A 11 11.95 21.19 -12.82
CA LEU A 11 12.71 19.94 -12.65
C LEU A 11 12.63 19.41 -11.21
N LEU A 12 12.76 20.27 -10.20
CA LEU A 12 12.62 19.88 -8.79
C LEU A 12 11.22 19.34 -8.47
N LEU A 13 10.17 19.98 -8.99
CA LEU A 13 8.79 19.50 -8.86
C LEU A 13 8.58 18.13 -9.51
N LEU A 14 9.19 17.89 -10.68
CA LEU A 14 9.13 16.59 -11.37
C LEU A 14 9.88 15.50 -10.61
N ILE A 15 11.04 15.80 -10.01
CA ILE A 15 11.79 14.84 -9.20
C ILE A 15 11.01 14.49 -7.94
N PHE A 16 10.39 15.48 -7.29
CA PHE A 16 9.61 15.27 -6.08
C PHE A 16 8.35 14.43 -6.33
N SER A 17 7.66 14.67 -7.45
CA SER A 17 6.50 13.86 -7.83
C SER A 17 6.88 12.44 -8.24
N ALA A 18 8.02 12.24 -8.92
CA ALA A 18 8.53 10.91 -9.26
C ALA A 18 8.96 10.10 -8.01
N GLY A 19 9.56 10.76 -7.02
CA GLY A 19 9.92 10.13 -5.74
C GLY A 19 8.68 9.65 -4.97
N LEU A 20 7.66 10.52 -4.84
CA LEU A 20 6.39 10.13 -4.21
C LEU A 20 5.71 8.99 -4.98
N ALA A 21 5.67 9.05 -6.32
CA ALA A 21 5.09 7.97 -7.12
C ALA A 21 5.84 6.65 -6.91
N SER A 22 7.16 6.69 -6.71
CA SER A 22 7.98 5.50 -6.49
C SER A 22 7.65 4.83 -5.14
N ASP A 23 7.46 5.60 -4.07
CA ASP A 23 7.02 5.05 -2.78
C ASP A 23 5.61 4.42 -2.88
N PHE A 24 4.70 5.07 -3.62
CA PHE A 24 3.37 4.50 -3.89
C PHE A 24 3.42 3.23 -4.75
N VAL A 25 4.33 3.15 -5.73
CA VAL A 25 4.51 1.97 -6.57
C VAL A 25 5.19 0.83 -5.81
N VAL A 26 6.11 1.12 -4.90
CA VAL A 26 6.74 0.08 -4.05
C VAL A 26 5.73 -0.51 -3.08
N GLN A 27 4.76 0.27 -2.61
CA GLN A 27 3.65 -0.25 -1.80
C GLN A 27 2.58 -0.96 -2.66
N GLY A 28 2.53 -0.65 -3.96
CA GLY A 28 1.61 -1.22 -4.94
C GLY A 28 2.12 -2.53 -5.53
N ARG A 29 1.73 -3.65 -4.91
CA ARG A 29 1.81 -5.00 -5.51
C ARG A 29 3.23 -5.42 -5.89
N ALA A 30 4.05 -5.79 -4.90
CA ALA A 30 5.04 -6.83 -5.14
C ALA A 30 4.26 -8.08 -5.62
N HIS A 31 4.21 -8.27 -6.94
CA HIS A 31 3.70 -9.47 -7.61
C HIS A 31 4.65 -10.66 -7.39
N GLY A 32 5.22 -10.78 -6.19
CA GLY A 32 5.83 -12.03 -5.75
C GLY A 32 4.76 -13.12 -5.86
N VAL A 33 5.17 -14.30 -6.32
CA VAL A 33 4.28 -15.46 -6.41
C VAL A 33 3.65 -15.66 -5.04
N LYS A 34 2.34 -15.38 -4.95
CA LYS A 34 1.59 -15.55 -3.72
C LYS A 34 1.43 -17.05 -3.50
N ILE A 35 2.24 -17.62 -2.62
CA ILE A 35 2.14 -19.03 -2.23
C ILE A 35 0.88 -19.17 -1.36
N PRO A 36 -0.23 -19.75 -1.84
CA PRO A 36 -1.53 -19.66 -1.19
C PRO A 36 -1.53 -20.09 0.28
N GLU A 37 -0.75 -21.12 0.63
CA GLU A 37 -0.63 -21.69 1.97
C GLU A 37 0.15 -20.83 2.98
N HIS A 38 0.73 -19.71 2.54
CA HIS A 38 1.41 -18.72 3.39
C HIS A 38 0.53 -17.50 3.68
N TRP A 39 -0.56 -17.31 2.93
CA TRP A 39 -1.48 -16.21 3.13
C TRP A 39 -2.61 -16.63 4.06
N CYS A 40 -2.93 -15.75 5.00
CA CYS A 40 -4.09 -15.88 5.86
C CYS A 40 -5.05 -14.72 5.65
N HIS A 41 -6.32 -15.00 5.92
CA HIS A 41 -7.40 -14.04 5.82
C HIS A 41 -8.03 -13.82 7.19
N LYS A 42 -8.42 -12.57 7.48
CA LYS A 42 -9.17 -12.22 8.68
C LYS A 42 -10.28 -11.26 8.31
N MET A 43 -11.50 -11.58 8.73
CA MET A 43 -12.65 -10.69 8.58
C MET A 43 -12.87 -9.94 9.90
N ILE A 44 -13.11 -8.64 9.79
CA ILE A 44 -13.41 -7.77 10.93
C ILE A 44 -14.73 -7.07 10.62
N HIS A 45 -15.76 -7.36 11.41
CA HIS A 45 -17.03 -6.65 11.32
C HIS A 45 -16.90 -5.29 11.99
N LEU A 46 -17.21 -4.23 11.25
CA LEU A 46 -17.18 -2.84 11.67
C LEU A 46 -18.57 -2.24 11.46
N SER A 47 -19.04 -1.36 12.34
CA SER A 47 -20.32 -0.66 12.12
C SER A 47 -20.31 0.17 10.83
N ASN A 48 -19.15 0.74 10.50
CA ASN A 48 -18.84 1.42 9.26
C ASN A 48 -17.42 1.02 8.85
N CYS A 49 -17.24 0.43 7.66
CA CYS A 49 -15.92 0.04 7.19
C CYS A 49 -15.20 1.25 6.57
N GLU A 50 -14.40 1.93 7.38
CA GLU A 50 -13.51 2.97 6.89
C GLU A 50 -12.21 2.35 6.37
N LEU A 51 -11.91 2.53 5.08
CA LEU A 51 -10.74 1.93 4.41
C LEU A 51 -9.43 2.19 5.17
N GLN A 52 -9.23 3.42 5.68
CA GLN A 52 -8.03 3.77 6.43
C GLN A 52 -7.91 2.98 7.75
N LYS A 53 -9.00 2.82 8.50
CA LYS A 53 -9.02 2.02 9.73
C LYS A 53 -8.82 0.53 9.41
N CYS A 54 -9.48 0.04 8.36
CA CYS A 54 -9.31 -1.33 7.89
C CYS A 54 -7.84 -1.61 7.54
N PHE A 55 -7.23 -0.73 6.73
CA PHE A 55 -5.82 -0.85 6.38
C PHE A 55 -4.90 -0.80 7.60
N GLN A 56 -5.12 0.13 8.54
CA GLN A 56 -4.36 0.23 9.78
C GLN A 56 -4.47 -1.01 10.69
N GLU A 57 -5.65 -1.63 10.74
CA GLU A 57 -5.83 -2.87 11.50
C GLU A 57 -5.15 -4.06 10.84
N CYS A 58 -5.23 -4.16 9.51
CA CYS A 58 -4.59 -5.24 8.77
C CYS A 58 -3.05 -5.09 8.73
N SER A 59 -2.53 -3.87 8.69
CA SER A 59 -1.08 -3.61 8.63
C SER A 59 -0.32 -3.96 9.92
N LYS A 60 -1.03 -4.30 11.00
CA LYS A 60 -0.44 -4.94 12.21
C LYS A 60 0.13 -6.33 11.91
N GLN A 61 -0.30 -6.96 10.82
CA GLN A 61 0.22 -8.24 10.35
C GLN A 61 1.29 -8.03 9.28
N PRO A 62 2.26 -8.97 9.12
CA PRO A 62 3.28 -8.88 8.09
C PRO A 62 2.68 -8.76 6.69
N TYR A 63 3.01 -7.66 6.00
CA TYR A 63 2.45 -7.29 4.69
C TYR A 63 0.92 -7.30 4.63
N GLY A 64 0.27 -7.03 5.76
CA GLY A 64 -1.18 -7.06 5.86
C GLY A 64 -1.83 -5.91 5.11
N ILE A 65 -2.76 -6.24 4.23
CA ILE A 65 -3.53 -5.30 3.43
C ILE A 65 -5.01 -5.54 3.72
N GLY A 66 -5.74 -4.45 3.93
CA GLY A 66 -7.17 -4.46 4.19
C GLY A 66 -7.96 -3.88 3.04
N ASP A 67 -9.11 -4.49 2.75
CA ASP A 67 -10.11 -3.92 1.85
C ASP A 67 -11.50 -3.96 2.50
N CYS A 68 -12.35 -3.00 2.17
CA CYS A 68 -13.69 -2.88 2.74
C CYS A 68 -14.74 -3.41 1.77
N LYS A 69 -15.63 -4.25 2.27
CA LYS A 69 -16.86 -4.65 1.59
C LYS A 69 -18.01 -4.56 2.58
N ASP A 70 -18.92 -3.64 2.30
CA ASP A 70 -20.02 -3.23 3.18
C ASP A 70 -19.49 -2.83 4.58
N SER A 71 -20.01 -3.47 5.63
CA SER A 71 -19.60 -3.30 7.03
C SER A 71 -18.45 -4.24 7.43
N THR A 72 -17.73 -4.83 6.48
CA THR A 72 -16.70 -5.83 6.77
C THR A 72 -15.35 -5.45 6.16
N CYS A 73 -14.31 -5.45 7.00
CA CYS A 73 -12.93 -5.31 6.58
C CYS A 73 -12.32 -6.70 6.35
N PHE A 74 -11.78 -6.92 5.15
CA PHE A 74 -11.13 -8.14 4.71
C PHE A 74 -9.62 -7.93 4.73
N CYS A 75 -8.96 -8.48 5.74
CA CYS A 75 -7.50 -8.49 5.81
C CYS A 75 -6.93 -9.70 5.07
N THR A 76 -5.87 -9.48 4.31
CA THR A 76 -5.01 -10.52 3.73
C THR A 76 -3.56 -10.22 4.13
N TYR A 77 -2.87 -11.19 4.71
CA TYR A 77 -1.53 -11.02 5.28
C TYR A 77 -0.73 -12.32 5.23
N TYR A 78 0.60 -12.24 5.38
CA TYR A 78 1.44 -13.43 5.53
C TYR A 78 1.33 -13.97 6.96
N CYS A 79 0.98 -15.24 7.10
CA CYS A 79 0.97 -15.96 8.37
C CYS A 79 2.05 -17.05 8.48
N LYS A 80 2.74 -17.32 7.36
CA LYS A 80 3.98 -18.10 7.33
C LYS A 80 5.00 -17.32 6.53
N GLU A 81 6.24 -17.30 6.99
CA GLU A 81 7.33 -16.68 6.24
C GLU A 81 7.47 -17.36 4.87
N PRO A 82 7.46 -16.61 3.76
CA PRO A 82 7.76 -17.17 2.46
C PRO A 82 9.21 -17.70 2.45
N PRO A 83 9.51 -18.75 1.68
CA PRO A 83 10.90 -19.14 1.45
C PRO A 83 11.66 -17.96 0.85
N LEU A 84 12.93 -17.81 1.28
CA LEU A 84 13.87 -16.80 0.79
C LEU A 84 14.19 -16.98 -0.71
#